data_AF-A0A1T5A7K8-F1
#
_entry.id   AF-A0A1T5A7K8-F1
#
_cell.length_a   1.000
_cell.length_b   1.000
_cell.length_c   1.000
_cell.angle_alpha   90.00
_cell.angle_beta   90.00
_cell.angle_gamma   90.00
#
_symmetry.space_group_name_H-M   'P 1'
#
loop_
_entity.id
_entity.type
_entity.pdbx_description
1 polymer ?
#
loop_
_entity_poly.entity_id
_entity_poly.type
_entity_poly.pdbx_seq_one_letter_code
_entity_poly.pdbx_strand_id
1 'polypeptide(L)' 'MQEATIRGRPKGQLTRAKRKVLAFVIAKQAANENYTKGELMRACGFEHRWNANRVLRQLRDMGML' A
#
# COMPACT_ATOMS: atom_id res chain seq x y z
N MET A 1 -26.80 11.69 -25.87
CA MET A 1 -25.56 10.96 -26.22
C MET A 1 -25.16 10.12 -25.03
N GLN A 2 -24.89 8.84 -25.25
CA GLN A 2 -24.47 7.90 -24.21
C GLN A 2 -22.95 8.00 -24.04
N GLU A 3 -22.46 8.28 -22.85
CA GLU A 3 -21.05 8.03 -22.50
C GLU A 3 -20.99 7.11 -21.29
N ALA A 4 -20.86 5.82 -21.58
CA ALA A 4 -20.44 4.84 -20.60
C ALA A 4 -18.99 5.18 -20.19
N THR A 5 -18.84 5.86 -19.06
CA THR A 5 -17.53 6.20 -18.49
C THR A 5 -16.75 4.91 -18.24
N ILE A 6 -15.72 4.70 -19.06
CA ILE A 6 -14.80 3.56 -19.01
C ILE A 6 -14.24 3.45 -17.60
N ARG A 7 -14.77 2.52 -16.79
CA ARG A 7 -14.24 2.17 -15.46
C ARG A 7 -12.96 1.33 -15.61
N GLY A 8 -11.92 1.91 -16.20
CA GLY A 8 -10.57 1.39 -16.16
C GLY A 8 -9.76 2.17 -15.13
N ARG A 9 -9.30 1.54 -14.03
CA ARG A 9 -8.26 2.16 -13.19
C ARG A 9 -7.08 2.50 -14.10
N PRO A 10 -6.60 3.76 -14.15
CA PRO A 10 -5.45 4.10 -14.97
C PRO A 10 -4.27 3.21 -14.56
N LYS A 11 -3.64 2.57 -15.55
CA LYS A 11 -2.43 1.74 -15.39
C LYS A 11 -1.34 2.63 -14.77
N GLY A 12 -1.19 2.60 -13.45
CA GLY A 12 -0.28 3.46 -12.69
C GLY A 12 -0.80 3.89 -11.32
N GLN A 13 -2.12 3.84 -11.06
CA GLN A 13 -2.65 4.20 -9.75
C GLN A 13 -2.36 3.15 -8.67
N LEU A 14 -1.73 3.58 -7.58
CA LEU A 14 -1.57 2.77 -6.38
C LEU A 14 -2.94 2.39 -5.80
N THR A 15 -3.09 1.10 -5.49
CA THR A 15 -4.27 0.62 -4.77
C THR A 15 -4.38 1.30 -3.41
N ARG A 16 -5.58 1.33 -2.82
CA ARG A 16 -5.78 1.87 -1.47
C ARG A 16 -4.86 1.20 -0.44
N ALA A 17 -4.66 -0.12 -0.56
CA ALA A 17 -3.75 -0.88 0.30
C ALA A 17 -2.29 -0.43 0.14
N LYS A 18 -1.81 -0.29 -1.11
CA LYS A 18 -0.46 0.22 -1.40
C LYS A 18 -0.23 1.62 -0.83
N ARG A 19 -1.19 2.53 -1.03
CA ARG A 19 -1.13 3.91 -0.48
C ARG A 19 -1.05 3.92 1.05
N LYS A 20 -1.86 3.09 1.72
CA LYS A 20 -1.82 2.97 3.19
C LYS A 20 -0.47 2.45 3.69
N VAL A 21 0.06 1.40 3.07
CA VAL A 21 1.36 0.85 3.44
C VAL A 21 2.46 1.87 3.23
N LEU A 22 2.49 2.54 2.07
CA LEU A 22 3.48 3.56 1.77
C LEU A 22 3.43 4.71 2.79
N ALA A 23 2.24 5.24 3.08
CA ALA A 23 2.05 6.30 4.07
C ALA A 23 2.50 5.87 5.47
N PHE A 24 2.18 4.64 5.89
CA PHE A 24 2.60 4.09 7.18
C PHE A 24 4.13 3.98 7.28
N VAL A 25 4.79 3.46 6.25
CA VAL A 25 6.26 3.28 6.27
C VAL A 25 6.97 4.63 6.25
N ILE A 26 6.52 5.58 5.41
CA ILE A 26 7.07 6.94 5.39
C ILE A 26 6.91 7.62 6.75
N ALA A 27 5.76 7.49 7.40
CA ALA A 27 5.53 8.06 8.72
C ALA A 27 6.48 7.47 9.78
N LYS A 28 6.71 6.15 9.75
CA LYS A 28 7.67 5.48 10.64
C LYS A 28 9.12 5.89 10.38
N GLN A 29 9.51 6.03 9.11
CA GLN A 29 10.83 6.54 8.73
C GLN A 29 11.04 7.99 9.17
N ALA A 30 10.02 8.85 8.99
CA ALA A 30 10.07 10.25 9.44
C ALA A 30 10.19 10.37 10.97
N ALA A 31 9.58 9.45 11.71
CA ALA A 31 9.72 9.33 13.16
C ALA A 31 11.02 8.61 13.61
N ASN A 32 11.82 8.10 12.66
CA ASN A 32 12.98 7.25 12.91
C ASN A 32 12.66 6.02 13.78
N GLU A 33 11.43 5.51 13.64
CA GLU A 33 10.92 4.37 14.40
C GLU A 33 10.92 3.09 13.57
N ASN A 34 11.39 2.01 14.19
CA ASN A 34 11.14 0.68 13.65
C ASN A 34 9.66 0.33 13.81
N TYR A 35 9.16 -0.54 12.92
CA TYR A 35 7.82 -1.10 13.03
C TYR A 35 7.87 -2.61 12.87
N THR A 36 6.97 -3.28 13.57
CA THR A 36 6.72 -4.70 13.41
C THR A 36 5.71 -4.94 12.29
N LYS A 37 5.73 -6.15 11.75
CA LYS A 37 4.72 -6.57 10.77
C LYS A 37 3.30 -6.55 11.35
N GLY A 38 3.14 -6.81 12.65
CA GLY A 38 1.84 -6.75 13.33
C GLY A 38 1.25 -5.34 13.35
N GLU A 39 2.07 -4.32 13.62
CA GLU A 39 1.65 -2.91 13.56
C GLU A 39 1.26 -2.49 12.16
N LEU A 40 2.06 -2.86 11.14
CA LEU A 40 1.72 -2.58 9.75
C LEU A 40 0.39 -3.24 9.36
N MET A 41 0.17 -4.50 9.76
CA MET A 41 -1.08 -5.19 9.48
C MET A 41 -2.28 -4.51 10.14
N ARG A 42 -2.16 -4.13 11.42
CA ARG A 42 -3.21 -3.43 12.16
C ARG A 42 -3.51 -2.06 11.55
N ALA A 43 -2.49 -1.26 11.25
CA ALA A 43 -2.64 0.07 10.68
C ALA A 43 -3.19 0.07 9.24
N CYS A 44 -2.78 -0.92 8.43
CA CYS A 44 -3.21 -1.01 7.04
C CYS A 44 -4.50 -1.81 6.84
N GLY A 45 -4.96 -2.56 7.85
CA GLY A 45 -6.15 -3.39 7.82
C GLY A 45 -5.95 -4.72 7.08
N PHE A 46 -4.80 -5.37 7.24
CA PHE A 46 -4.55 -6.70 6.68
C PHE A 46 -4.92 -7.79 7.67
N GLU A 47 -5.84 -8.68 7.27
CA GLU A 47 -6.18 -9.88 8.04
C GLU A 47 -5.09 -10.96 7.94
N HIS A 48 -4.39 -11.01 6.81
CA HIS A 48 -3.39 -12.04 6.54
C HIS A 48 -1.99 -11.48 6.25
N ARG A 49 -0.98 -12.13 6.83
CA ARG A 49 0.44 -11.78 6.67
C ARG A 49 0.90 -11.83 5.20
N TRP A 50 0.37 -12.76 4.41
CA TRP A 50 0.74 -12.91 3.00
C TRP A 50 0.30 -11.71 2.15
N ASN A 51 -0.87 -11.12 2.44
CA ASN A 51 -1.35 -9.90 1.76
C ASN A 51 -0.45 -8.70 2.07
N ALA A 52 -0.09 -8.51 3.35
CA ALA A 52 0.84 -7.47 3.76
C ALA A 52 2.21 -7.63 3.08
N ASN A 53 2.74 -8.86 3.04
CA ASN A 53 3.99 -9.18 2.35
C ASN A 53 3.93 -8.90 0.85
N ARG A 54 2.85 -9.28 0.19
CA ARG A 54 2.65 -9.04 -1.24
C ARG A 54 2.67 -7.54 -1.54
N VAL A 55 1.98 -6.73 -0.75
CA VAL A 55 1.94 -5.28 -0.94
C VAL A 55 3.30 -4.64 -0.69
N LEU A 56 4.01 -5.05 0.37
CA LEU A 56 5.38 -4.59 0.64
C LEU A 56 6.33 -4.91 -0.51
N ARG A 57 6.31 -6.15 -1.01
CA ARG A 57 7.13 -6.57 -2.15
C ARG A 57 6.80 -5.74 -3.38
N GLN A 58 5.51 -5.58 -3.70
CA GLN A 58 5.09 -4.78 -4.85
C GLN A 58 5.54 -3.31 -4.75
N LEU A 59 5.58 -2.72 -3.56
CA LEU A 59 6.07 -1.35 -3.39
C LEU A 59 7.59 -1.26 -3.55
N ARG A 60 8.33 -2.27 -3.09
CA ARG A 60 9.78 -2.39 -3.31
C ARG A 60 10.12 -2.59 -4.78
N ASP A 61 9.40 -3.47 -5.48
CA ASP A 61 9.58 -3.70 -6.91
C ASP A 61 9.27 -2.43 -7.74
N MET A 62 8.45 -1.52 -7.20
CA MET A 62 8.15 -0.20 -7.78
C MET A 62 9.17 0.88 -7.38
N GLY A 63 10.18 0.58 -6.56
CA GLY A 63 11.17 1.55 -6.08
C GLY A 63 10.61 2.59 -5.10
N MET A 64 9.49 2.30 -4.44
CA MET A 64 8.83 3.22 -3.51
C MET A 64 9.15 2.94 -2.03
N LEU A 65 9.82 1.81 -1.74
CA LEU A 65 10.33 1.38 -0.43
C LEU A 65 11.73 0.81 -0.61
#